data_AF-A0A1A9UKM1-F1
#
_entry.id   AF-A0A1A9UKM1-F1
#
_cell.length_a   1.000
_cell.length_b   1.000
_cell.length_c   1.000
_cell.angle_alpha   90.00
_cell.angle_beta   90.00
_cell.angle_gamma   90.00
#
_symmetry.space_group_name_H-M   'P 1'
#
loop_
_entity.id
_entity.type
_entity.pdbx_description
1 polymer ?
#
loop_
_entity_poly.entity_id
_entity_poly.type
_entity_poly.pdbx_seq_one_letter_code
_entity_poly.pdbx_strand_id
1 'polypeptide(L)'
;MLKNSLKKHISVKDFEYVNINPNLRAENLRNHEINLLFAYTRIKKFQTNSKLMQIIDSPDANILIKWLRNQPILKIDEKNKLIMVHAGILPSWNLYDLCKNAKDIENNLKKKQYKSFLGDICQDNTLNHIWSDDLSENLRLQLSINIFTRIRYCLSESVIDMRYKISPKEAPHCIKPWFNFNNSILSEYNIVFGHWSSLGNYPTPKNVYKLDTGCCWGGKLTALKWENKKFFTQNLMLCLDRQLIENY
;
A
#
# COMPACT_ATOMS: atom_id res chain seq x y z
N MET A 1 9.16 -0.68 -41.09
CA MET A 1 9.90 -1.53 -40.13
C MET A 1 10.22 -0.71 -38.87
N LEU A 2 9.47 -0.99 -37.81
CA LEU A 2 9.79 -0.81 -36.38
C LEU A 2 10.70 0.37 -35.99
N LYS A 3 10.13 1.55 -35.78
CA LYS A 3 10.62 2.55 -34.80
C LYS A 3 9.44 3.41 -34.35
N ASN A 4 9.34 3.61 -33.03
CA ASN A 4 8.45 4.55 -32.32
C ASN A 4 7.05 4.05 -31.88
N SER A 5 7.00 3.10 -30.95
CA SER A 5 5.85 2.96 -30.04
C SER A 5 6.28 2.26 -28.74
N LEU A 6 7.02 2.97 -27.88
CA LEU A 6 7.30 2.54 -26.51
C LEU A 6 7.27 3.78 -25.60
N LYS A 7 6.09 4.42 -25.54
CA LYS A 7 5.76 5.25 -24.36
C LYS A 7 5.45 4.27 -23.23
N LYS A 8 6.32 4.23 -22.21
CA LYS A 8 6.11 3.41 -21.01
C LYS A 8 4.90 3.96 -20.24
N HIS A 9 3.77 3.30 -20.41
CA HIS A 9 2.53 3.50 -19.68
C HIS A 9 2.39 2.37 -18.66
N ILE A 10 1.90 2.64 -17.45
CA ILE A 10 1.21 1.59 -16.68
C ILE A 10 -0.04 1.29 -17.51
N SER A 11 0.04 0.24 -18.32
CA SER A 11 -1.04 -0.15 -19.22
C SER A 11 -1.74 -1.38 -18.67
N VAL A 12 -2.96 -1.66 -19.14
CA VAL A 12 -3.65 -2.95 -18.90
C VAL A 12 -2.71 -4.14 -19.18
N LYS A 13 -1.73 -4.00 -20.08
CA LYS A 13 -0.73 -5.05 -20.38
C LYS A 13 0.26 -5.34 -19.24
N ASP A 14 0.57 -4.38 -18.38
CA ASP A 14 1.38 -4.66 -17.18
C ASP A 14 0.57 -5.52 -16.20
N PHE A 15 -0.76 -5.34 -16.16
CA PHE A 15 -1.68 -6.19 -15.42
C PHE A 15 -1.89 -7.56 -16.10
N GLU A 16 -1.85 -7.65 -17.44
CA GLU A 16 -1.88 -8.93 -18.17
C GLU A 16 -0.63 -9.77 -17.91
N TYR A 17 0.57 -9.16 -17.84
CA TYR A 17 1.82 -9.85 -17.50
C TYR A 17 1.80 -10.42 -16.08
N VAL A 18 1.21 -9.67 -15.13
CA VAL A 18 0.94 -10.15 -13.78
C VAL A 18 -0.04 -11.33 -13.79
N ASN A 19 -0.92 -11.44 -14.80
CA ASN A 19 -2.02 -12.39 -14.83
C ASN A 19 -1.66 -13.84 -15.24
N ILE A 20 -0.38 -14.16 -15.45
CA ILE A 20 0.06 -15.46 -16.01
C ILE A 20 0.12 -16.63 -15.00
N ASN A 21 0.23 -16.40 -13.68
CA ASN A 21 0.25 -17.51 -12.71
C ASN A 21 -0.37 -17.16 -11.32
N PRO A 22 -1.60 -17.60 -11.02
CA PRO A 22 -2.31 -17.26 -9.77
C PRO A 22 -1.62 -17.78 -8.49
N ASN A 23 -0.92 -18.91 -8.58
CA ASN A 23 -0.30 -19.60 -7.44
C ASN A 23 1.04 -18.97 -6.98
N LEU A 24 1.55 -17.97 -7.71
CA LEU A 24 2.79 -17.26 -7.40
C LEU A 24 2.56 -15.84 -6.84
N ARG A 25 1.31 -15.45 -6.56
CA ARG A 25 0.96 -14.05 -6.24
C ARG A 25 0.88 -13.75 -4.75
N ALA A 26 1.78 -12.90 -4.28
CA ALA A 26 1.60 -12.13 -3.05
C ALA A 26 1.24 -10.68 -3.36
N GLU A 27 0.14 -10.45 -4.10
CA GLU A 27 -0.35 -9.10 -4.33
C GLU A 27 -1.26 -8.67 -3.19
N ASN A 28 -0.86 -7.60 -2.50
CA ASN A 28 -1.65 -6.91 -1.51
C ASN A 28 -2.16 -5.60 -2.12
N LEU A 29 -3.38 -5.19 -1.78
CA LEU A 29 -3.89 -3.88 -2.13
C LEU A 29 -2.98 -2.77 -1.60
N ARG A 30 -2.57 -1.86 -2.48
CA ARG A 30 -1.69 -0.73 -2.16
C ARG A 30 -2.49 0.57 -2.25
N ASN A 31 -1.87 1.67 -1.82
CA ASN A 31 -2.51 3.00 -1.87
C ASN A 31 -2.94 3.39 -3.30
N HIS A 32 -2.17 3.01 -4.32
CA HIS A 32 -2.50 3.33 -5.71
C HIS A 32 -3.71 2.54 -6.22
N GLU A 33 -3.83 1.25 -5.88
CA GLU A 33 -5.02 0.44 -6.20
C GLU A 33 -6.26 0.95 -5.48
N ILE A 34 -6.15 1.26 -4.19
CA ILE A 34 -7.27 1.83 -3.43
C ILE A 34 -7.70 3.18 -4.02
N ASN A 35 -6.75 4.04 -4.41
CA ASN A 35 -7.05 5.31 -5.09
C ASN A 35 -7.72 5.09 -6.45
N LEU A 36 -7.34 4.05 -7.20
CA LEU A 36 -8.01 3.69 -8.45
C LEU A 36 -9.46 3.25 -8.19
N LEU A 37 -9.71 2.47 -7.14
CA LEU A 37 -11.07 2.08 -6.75
C LEU A 37 -11.93 3.30 -6.41
N PHE A 38 -11.38 4.26 -5.63
CA PHE A 38 -12.04 5.52 -5.35
C PHE A 38 -12.30 6.35 -6.60
N ALA A 39 -11.32 6.50 -7.49
CA ALA A 39 -11.48 7.26 -8.72
C ALA A 39 -12.55 6.63 -9.63
N TYR A 40 -12.60 5.30 -9.69
CA TYR A 40 -13.59 4.55 -10.48
C TYR A 40 -15.04 4.71 -9.94
N THR A 41 -15.24 5.03 -8.66
CA THR A 41 -16.59 5.39 -8.17
C THR A 41 -17.07 6.75 -8.66
N ARG A 42 -16.18 7.56 -9.27
CA ARG A 42 -16.42 8.93 -9.76
C ARG A 42 -16.89 9.90 -8.67
N ILE A 43 -16.51 9.64 -7.42
CA ILE A 43 -16.80 10.54 -6.30
C ILE A 43 -15.88 11.77 -6.41
N LYS A 44 -16.51 12.96 -6.44
CA LYS A 44 -15.97 14.26 -6.86
C LYS A 44 -14.65 14.74 -6.21
N LYS A 45 -14.14 14.09 -5.16
CA LYS A 45 -12.98 14.57 -4.38
C LYS A 45 -11.61 14.09 -4.88
N PHE A 46 -11.55 13.09 -5.73
CA PHE A 46 -10.26 12.60 -6.23
C PHE A 46 -9.86 13.35 -7.49
N GLN A 47 -8.88 14.26 -7.36
CA GLN A 47 -8.17 14.81 -8.51
C GLN A 47 -7.55 13.64 -9.28
N THR A 48 -8.17 13.30 -10.38
CA THR A 48 -7.76 12.21 -11.25
C THR A 48 -6.78 12.79 -12.26
N ASN A 49 -5.50 12.45 -12.11
CA ASN A 49 -4.54 12.74 -13.17
C ASN A 49 -5.00 12.00 -14.45
N SER A 50 -4.82 12.64 -15.60
CA SER A 50 -5.06 12.11 -16.96
C SER A 50 -4.76 10.60 -17.13
N LYS A 51 -3.69 10.07 -16.52
CA LYS A 51 -3.33 8.64 -16.61
C LYS A 51 -4.29 7.70 -15.89
N LEU A 52 -4.84 8.10 -14.73
CA LEU A 52 -5.85 7.30 -14.04
C LEU A 52 -7.15 7.25 -14.84
N MET A 53 -7.52 8.36 -15.50
CA MET A 53 -8.68 8.38 -16.39
C MET A 53 -8.52 7.45 -17.58
N GLN A 54 -7.32 7.35 -18.16
CA GLN A 54 -7.06 6.37 -19.24
C GLN A 54 -7.34 4.93 -18.81
N ILE A 55 -7.03 4.56 -17.56
CA ILE A 55 -7.35 3.22 -17.03
C ILE A 55 -8.85 3.08 -16.81
N ILE A 56 -9.48 4.09 -16.20
CA ILE A 56 -10.92 4.08 -15.85
C ILE A 56 -11.81 4.05 -17.09
N ASP A 57 -11.42 4.75 -18.14
CA ASP A 57 -12.16 4.85 -19.40
C ASP A 57 -11.80 3.73 -20.38
N SER A 58 -10.87 2.85 -20.02
CA SER A 58 -10.52 1.69 -20.85
C SER A 58 -11.67 0.66 -20.90
N PRO A 59 -11.84 -0.08 -22.01
CA PRO A 59 -12.85 -1.14 -22.11
C PRO A 59 -12.73 -2.21 -21.01
N ASP A 60 -11.51 -2.46 -20.53
CA ASP A 60 -11.20 -3.51 -19.54
C ASP A 60 -11.29 -3.02 -18.09
N ALA A 61 -11.62 -1.75 -17.85
CA ALA A 61 -11.68 -1.16 -16.51
C ALA A 61 -12.56 -1.99 -15.56
N ASN A 62 -13.71 -2.46 -16.03
CA ASN A 62 -14.64 -3.28 -15.23
C ASN A 62 -14.01 -4.60 -14.78
N ILE A 63 -13.22 -5.24 -15.65
CA ILE A 63 -12.52 -6.50 -15.36
C ILE A 63 -11.44 -6.24 -14.32
N LEU A 64 -10.63 -5.21 -14.52
CA LEU A 64 -9.56 -4.81 -13.60
C LEU A 64 -10.11 -4.47 -12.20
N ILE A 65 -11.16 -3.65 -12.13
CA ILE A 65 -11.78 -3.24 -10.86
C ILE A 65 -12.39 -4.44 -10.15
N LYS A 66 -13.07 -5.34 -10.88
CA LYS A 66 -13.61 -6.57 -10.30
C LYS A 66 -12.48 -7.43 -9.72
N TRP A 67 -11.35 -7.56 -10.41
CA TRP A 67 -10.21 -8.31 -9.92
C TRP A 67 -9.54 -7.66 -8.70
N LEU A 68 -9.31 -6.35 -8.74
CA LEU A 68 -8.67 -5.59 -7.66
C LEU A 68 -9.43 -5.71 -6.34
N ARG A 69 -10.75 -5.58 -6.38
CA ARG A 69 -11.61 -5.68 -5.19
C ARG A 69 -11.60 -7.04 -4.50
N ASN A 70 -11.08 -8.06 -5.17
CA ASN A 70 -10.93 -9.41 -4.60
C ASN A 70 -9.52 -9.68 -4.06
N GLN A 71 -8.58 -8.74 -4.21
CA GLN A 71 -7.23 -8.89 -3.67
C GLN A 71 -7.22 -8.62 -2.17
N PRO A 72 -6.37 -9.34 -1.41
CA PRO A 72 -6.21 -9.10 0.01
C PRO A 72 -5.51 -7.78 0.29
N ILE A 73 -5.75 -7.17 1.44
CA ILE A 73 -4.98 -6.01 1.94
C ILE A 73 -3.86 -6.45 2.89
N LEU A 74 -4.00 -7.64 3.47
CA LEU A 74 -3.09 -8.26 4.42
C LEU A 74 -2.90 -9.74 4.05
N LYS A 75 -1.67 -10.23 4.09
CA LYS A 75 -1.37 -11.67 4.03
C LYS A 75 -0.63 -12.09 5.27
N ILE A 76 -1.02 -13.23 5.82
CA ILE A 76 -0.36 -13.86 6.96
C ILE A 76 -0.04 -15.30 6.58
N ASP A 77 1.23 -15.66 6.72
CA ASP A 77 1.71 -17.03 6.69
C ASP A 77 2.04 -17.45 8.12
N GLU A 78 1.11 -18.18 8.72
CA GLU A 78 1.20 -18.66 10.10
C GLU A 78 2.35 -19.64 10.31
N LYS A 79 2.67 -20.45 9.29
CA LYS A 79 3.74 -21.44 9.38
C LYS A 79 5.11 -20.77 9.47
N ASN A 80 5.30 -19.71 8.67
CA ASN A 80 6.54 -18.95 8.64
C ASN A 80 6.56 -17.76 9.62
N LYS A 81 5.46 -17.52 10.35
CA LYS A 81 5.25 -16.31 11.16
C LYS A 81 5.64 -15.06 10.39
N LEU A 82 5.02 -14.91 9.21
CA LEU A 82 5.30 -13.84 8.27
C LEU A 82 4.02 -13.08 7.94
N ILE A 83 4.08 -11.76 8.06
CA ILE A 83 3.02 -10.84 7.67
C ILE A 83 3.53 -10.01 6.51
N MET A 84 2.74 -9.95 5.43
CA MET A 84 2.97 -9.05 4.31
C MET A 84 1.87 -8.00 4.29
N VAL A 85 2.27 -6.74 4.28
CA VAL A 85 1.39 -5.56 4.25
C VAL A 85 2.01 -4.48 3.37
N HIS A 86 1.21 -3.63 2.71
CA HIS A 86 1.78 -2.64 1.80
C HIS A 86 2.63 -1.58 2.53
N ALA A 87 2.11 -0.96 3.60
CA ALA A 87 2.81 0.11 4.31
C ALA A 87 3.27 -0.26 5.73
N GLY A 88 2.40 -0.86 6.53
CA GLY A 88 2.75 -1.19 7.91
C GLY A 88 1.52 -1.51 8.76
N ILE A 89 1.73 -1.57 10.06
CA ILE A 89 0.71 -1.88 11.06
C ILE A 89 0.72 -0.82 12.15
N LEU A 90 -0.43 -0.62 12.80
CA LEU A 90 -0.50 0.26 13.95
C LEU A 90 0.18 -0.39 15.17
N PRO A 91 1.02 0.33 15.94
CA PRO A 91 1.70 -0.25 17.10
C PRO A 91 0.77 -0.87 18.15
N SER A 92 -0.37 -0.23 18.44
CA SER A 92 -1.33 -0.68 19.45
C SER A 92 -2.19 -1.87 19.01
N TRP A 93 -2.18 -2.24 17.74
CA TRP A 93 -2.94 -3.41 17.28
C TRP A 93 -2.29 -4.71 17.75
N ASN A 94 -3.11 -5.60 18.29
CA ASN A 94 -2.75 -7.01 18.39
C ASN A 94 -3.11 -7.75 17.07
N LEU A 95 -2.76 -9.05 16.99
CA LEU A 95 -3.02 -9.86 15.80
C LEU A 95 -4.52 -9.95 15.45
N TYR A 96 -5.40 -9.96 16.44
CA TYR A 96 -6.84 -9.97 16.23
C TYR A 96 -7.32 -8.68 15.55
N ASP A 97 -6.92 -7.51 16.06
CA ASP A 97 -7.29 -6.21 15.47
C ASP A 97 -6.79 -6.09 14.04
N LEU A 98 -5.54 -6.49 13.81
CA LEU A 98 -4.94 -6.53 12.48
C LEU A 98 -5.79 -7.36 11.50
N CYS A 99 -6.13 -8.60 11.90
CA CYS A 99 -6.92 -9.51 11.06
C CYS A 99 -8.36 -9.03 10.86
N LYS A 100 -9.00 -8.51 11.91
CA LYS A 100 -10.38 -8.03 11.86
C LYS A 100 -10.50 -6.84 10.91
N ASN A 101 -9.65 -5.83 11.07
CA ASN A 101 -9.66 -4.65 10.22
C ASN A 101 -9.38 -5.00 8.75
N ALA A 102 -8.44 -5.90 8.48
CA ALA A 102 -8.18 -6.37 7.11
C ALA A 102 -9.39 -7.09 6.50
N LYS A 103 -9.97 -8.06 7.23
CA LYS A 103 -11.14 -8.82 6.76
C LYS A 103 -12.35 -7.93 6.50
N ASP A 104 -12.62 -6.96 7.36
CA ASP A 104 -13.75 -6.05 7.21
C ASP A 104 -13.60 -5.16 5.96
N ILE A 105 -12.39 -4.66 5.68
CA ILE A 105 -12.10 -3.92 4.44
C ILE A 105 -12.33 -4.82 3.22
N GLU A 106 -11.72 -6.00 3.20
CA GLU A 106 -11.82 -6.94 2.08
C GLU A 106 -13.27 -7.38 1.81
N ASN A 107 -14.03 -7.68 2.86
CA ASN A 107 -15.43 -8.07 2.75
C ASN A 107 -16.28 -6.94 2.16
N ASN A 108 -16.07 -5.70 2.59
CA ASN A 108 -16.80 -4.55 2.04
C ASN A 108 -16.42 -4.25 0.57
N LEU A 109 -15.16 -4.46 0.18
CA LEU A 109 -14.73 -4.34 -1.21
C LEU A 109 -15.34 -5.42 -2.13
N LYS A 110 -15.48 -6.66 -1.63
CA LYS A 110 -16.04 -7.80 -2.38
C LYS A 110 -17.55 -7.69 -2.61
N LYS A 111 -18.30 -7.04 -1.72
CA LYS A 111 -19.76 -6.85 -1.83
C LYS A 111 -20.16 -6.08 -3.09
N LYS A 112 -21.40 -6.30 -3.57
CA LYS A 112 -21.97 -5.53 -4.69
C LYS A 112 -22.02 -4.03 -4.39
N GLN A 113 -22.25 -3.66 -3.14
CA GLN A 113 -22.38 -2.28 -2.64
C GLN A 113 -21.03 -1.59 -2.34
N TYR A 114 -19.89 -2.12 -2.78
CA TYR A 114 -18.57 -1.52 -2.52
C TYR A 114 -18.46 -0.03 -2.89
N LYS A 115 -19.19 0.44 -3.91
CA LYS A 115 -19.21 1.86 -4.29
C LYS A 115 -19.79 2.74 -3.17
N SER A 116 -20.82 2.26 -2.48
CA SER A 116 -21.40 2.94 -1.31
C SER A 116 -20.38 2.99 -0.19
N PHE A 117 -19.80 1.84 0.16
CA PHE A 117 -18.75 1.75 1.17
C PHE A 117 -17.58 2.72 0.90
N LEU A 118 -17.05 2.73 -0.33
CA LEU A 118 -16.01 3.67 -0.75
C LEU A 118 -16.49 5.13 -0.69
N GLY A 119 -17.77 5.38 -0.96
CA GLY A 119 -18.34 6.71 -0.82
C GLY A 119 -18.48 7.16 0.62
N ASP A 120 -18.86 6.28 1.53
CA ASP A 120 -19.04 6.58 2.94
C ASP A 120 -17.69 6.94 3.58
N ILE A 121 -16.64 6.14 3.35
CA ILE A 121 -15.30 6.42 3.88
C ILE A 121 -14.62 7.63 3.21
N CYS A 122 -15.03 8.04 2.01
CA CYS A 122 -14.49 9.22 1.32
C CYS A 122 -15.20 10.52 1.74
N GLN A 123 -16.49 10.44 2.09
CA GLN A 123 -17.29 11.59 2.46
C GLN A 123 -17.01 12.08 3.88
N ASP A 124 -16.52 11.19 4.75
CA ASP A 124 -16.08 11.56 6.10
C ASP A 124 -14.92 12.59 6.01
N ASN A 125 -15.28 13.86 6.19
CA ASN A 125 -14.43 15.03 5.95
C ASN A 125 -13.29 15.16 6.97
N THR A 126 -13.35 14.39 8.06
CA THR A 126 -12.33 14.36 9.08
C THR A 126 -11.49 13.09 8.90
N LEU A 127 -10.25 13.25 8.44
CA LEU A 127 -9.30 12.15 8.52
C LEU A 127 -9.07 11.85 9.99
N ASN A 128 -9.63 10.74 10.47
CA ASN A 128 -9.29 10.26 11.80
C ASN A 128 -7.86 9.73 11.76
N HIS A 129 -7.06 10.16 12.73
CA HIS A 129 -5.66 9.77 12.89
C HIS A 129 -5.41 9.03 14.20
N ILE A 130 -6.46 8.85 15.02
CA ILE A 130 -6.37 8.29 16.36
C ILE A 130 -7.18 7.00 16.40
N TRP A 131 -6.53 5.89 16.68
CA TRP A 131 -7.20 4.63 16.94
C TRP A 131 -7.86 4.63 18.33
N SER A 132 -9.10 4.15 18.37
CA SER A 132 -9.84 3.79 19.57
C SER A 132 -10.79 2.65 19.21
N ASP A 133 -11.12 1.80 20.18
CA ASP A 133 -12.08 0.71 19.98
C ASP A 133 -13.52 1.22 19.81
N ASP A 134 -13.79 2.45 20.25
CA ASP A 134 -15.09 3.11 20.16
C ASP A 134 -15.33 3.82 18.81
N LEU A 135 -14.40 3.70 17.85
CA LEU A 135 -14.58 4.30 16.53
C LEU A 135 -15.79 3.68 15.81
N SER A 136 -16.59 4.55 15.19
CA SER A 136 -17.62 4.10 14.24
C SER A 136 -16.98 3.24 13.14
N GLU A 137 -17.74 2.30 12.58
CA GLU A 137 -17.21 1.38 11.57
C GLU A 137 -16.55 2.11 10.40
N ASN A 138 -17.16 3.17 9.88
CA ASN A 138 -16.61 3.94 8.77
C ASN A 138 -15.28 4.61 9.11
N LEU A 139 -15.18 5.26 10.29
CA LEU A 139 -13.93 5.90 10.75
C LEU A 139 -12.84 4.86 11.01
N ARG A 140 -13.20 3.73 11.61
CA ARG A 140 -12.30 2.61 11.86
C ARG A 140 -11.74 2.05 10.55
N LEU A 141 -12.59 1.81 9.55
CA LEU A 141 -12.16 1.28 8.25
C LEU A 141 -11.38 2.32 7.43
N GLN A 142 -11.76 3.60 7.49
CA GLN A 142 -11.00 4.68 6.85
C GLN A 142 -9.58 4.78 7.42
N LEU A 143 -9.45 4.79 8.76
CA LEU A 143 -8.16 4.77 9.45
C LEU A 143 -7.37 3.50 9.13
N SER A 144 -8.02 2.34 9.14
CA SER A 144 -7.37 1.06 8.84
C SER A 144 -6.82 0.99 7.41
N ILE A 145 -7.56 1.48 6.41
CA ILE A 145 -7.07 1.60 5.03
C ILE A 145 -5.82 2.49 4.99
N ASN A 146 -5.83 3.63 5.67
CA ASN A 146 -4.66 4.51 5.77
C ASN A 146 -3.48 3.81 6.48
N ILE A 147 -3.73 3.02 7.52
CA ILE A 147 -2.68 2.26 8.19
C ILE A 147 -2.05 1.26 7.21
N PHE A 148 -2.86 0.35 6.65
CA PHE A 148 -2.37 -0.72 5.78
C PHE A 148 -1.67 -0.21 4.52
N THR A 149 -2.11 0.94 3.98
CA THR A 149 -1.65 1.42 2.68
C THR A 149 -0.76 2.65 2.72
N ARG A 150 -0.72 3.37 3.84
CA ARG A 150 -0.08 4.70 3.86
C ARG A 150 0.78 5.02 5.07
N ILE A 151 0.72 4.24 6.15
CA ILE A 151 1.45 4.53 7.38
C ILE A 151 2.96 4.65 7.14
N ARG A 152 3.57 5.60 7.83
CA ARG A 152 5.02 5.77 7.91
C ARG A 152 5.39 6.06 9.36
N TYR A 153 4.81 7.14 9.87
CA TYR A 153 5.11 7.66 11.19
C TYR A 153 3.91 7.57 12.13
N CYS A 154 4.20 7.53 13.42
CA CYS A 154 3.24 7.67 14.49
C CYS A 154 3.74 8.70 15.52
N LEU A 155 2.80 9.42 16.14
CA LEU A 155 3.04 10.28 17.30
C LEU A 155 3.05 9.46 18.59
N SER A 156 2.19 8.44 18.66
CA SER A 156 2.09 7.47 19.76
C SER A 156 1.65 6.11 19.22
N GLU A 157 1.49 5.10 20.08
CA GLU A 157 1.12 3.75 19.65
C GLU A 157 -0.23 3.67 18.93
N SER A 158 -1.12 4.64 19.15
CA SER A 158 -2.46 4.70 18.55
C SER A 158 -2.68 5.91 17.62
N VAL A 159 -1.68 6.77 17.42
CA VAL A 159 -1.84 8.01 16.63
C VAL A 159 -0.88 8.04 15.45
N ILE A 160 -1.43 7.98 14.24
CA ILE A 160 -0.63 8.00 13.00
C ILE A 160 -0.37 9.42 12.51
N ASP A 161 0.77 9.63 11.85
CA ASP A 161 1.01 10.82 11.04
C ASP A 161 0.90 10.47 9.54
N MET A 162 0.07 11.25 8.85
CA MET A 162 -0.20 11.13 7.42
C MET A 162 0.45 12.25 6.58
N ARG A 163 1.07 13.25 7.24
CA ARG A 163 1.65 14.43 6.61
C ARG A 163 3.12 14.25 6.28
N TYR A 164 3.93 13.75 7.23
CA TYR A 164 5.36 13.64 7.02
C TYR A 164 5.72 12.43 6.14
N LYS A 165 6.52 12.68 5.09
CA LYS A 165 6.86 11.68 4.05
C LYS A 165 8.36 11.51 3.81
N ILE A 166 9.19 12.30 4.48
CA ILE A 166 10.65 12.35 4.24
C ILE A 166 11.34 11.28 5.09
N SER A 167 12.65 11.11 4.92
CA SER A 167 13.49 10.18 5.67
C SER A 167 13.42 10.41 7.20
N PRO A 168 13.47 9.36 8.03
CA PRO A 168 13.47 9.51 9.48
C PRO A 168 14.66 10.31 10.05
N LYS A 169 15.73 10.49 9.26
CA LYS A 169 16.88 11.34 9.65
C LYS A 169 16.52 12.82 9.76
N GLU A 170 15.48 13.26 9.06
CA GLU A 170 15.02 14.65 9.01
C GLU A 170 13.71 14.83 9.81
N ALA A 171 13.19 13.75 10.40
CA ALA A 171 11.90 13.75 11.07
C ALA A 171 11.96 14.53 12.39
N PRO A 172 10.92 15.34 12.70
CA PRO A 172 10.78 15.96 14.01
C PRO A 172 10.77 14.92 15.14
N HIS A 173 11.30 15.29 16.32
CA HIS A 173 11.37 14.39 17.47
C HIS A 173 10.01 13.88 17.97
N CYS A 174 8.92 14.58 17.67
CA CYS A 174 7.57 14.21 18.09
C CYS A 174 6.93 13.07 17.28
N ILE A 175 7.56 12.64 16.19
CA ILE A 175 7.10 11.49 15.39
C ILE A 175 8.19 10.45 15.29
N LYS A 176 7.80 9.18 15.22
CA LYS A 176 8.73 8.06 15.04
C LYS A 176 8.19 7.10 13.98
N PRO A 177 9.07 6.38 13.24
CA PRO A 177 8.63 5.29 12.37
C PRO A 177 7.72 4.32 13.13
N TRP A 178 6.67 3.83 12.50
CA TRP A 178 5.68 2.96 13.16
C TRP A 178 6.31 1.73 13.84
N PHE A 179 7.40 1.19 13.27
CA PHE A 179 8.11 0.02 13.79
C PHE A 179 9.09 0.33 14.94
N ASN A 180 9.20 1.59 15.37
CA ASN A 180 10.02 2.00 16.52
C ASN A 180 9.23 2.05 17.85
N PHE A 181 7.97 1.63 17.83
CA PHE A 181 7.14 1.48 19.02
C PHE A 181 7.06 0.01 19.45
N ASN A 182 6.68 -0.24 20.71
CA ASN A 182 6.39 -1.59 21.15
C ASN A 182 5.16 -2.12 20.42
N ASN A 183 5.23 -3.37 19.97
CA ASN A 183 4.17 -4.00 19.22
C ASN A 183 4.24 -5.52 19.45
N SER A 184 3.16 -6.10 19.97
CA SER A 184 3.07 -7.55 20.26
C SER A 184 3.17 -8.43 19.01
N ILE A 185 2.75 -7.92 17.86
CA ILE A 185 2.91 -8.61 16.58
C ILE A 185 4.40 -8.69 16.21
N LEU A 186 5.19 -7.63 16.47
CA LEU A 186 6.63 -7.64 16.20
C LEU A 186 7.42 -8.57 17.12
N SER A 187 6.88 -9.00 18.27
CA SER A 187 7.55 -10.04 19.08
C SER A 187 7.39 -11.46 18.50
N GLU A 188 6.38 -11.69 17.67
CA GLU A 188 6.01 -13.03 17.21
C GLU A 188 6.16 -13.22 15.69
N TYR A 189 6.00 -12.14 14.92
CA TYR A 189 5.96 -12.17 13.45
C TYR A 189 7.08 -11.34 12.84
N ASN A 190 7.47 -11.78 11.66
CA ASN A 190 8.23 -10.99 10.71
C ASN A 190 7.27 -10.17 9.86
N ILE A 191 7.63 -8.92 9.58
CA ILE A 191 6.82 -8.03 8.73
C ILE A 191 7.61 -7.67 7.49
N VAL A 192 7.02 -7.93 6.32
CA VAL A 192 7.51 -7.47 5.02
C VAL A 192 6.59 -6.35 4.54
N PHE A 193 7.18 -5.19 4.27
CA PHE A 193 6.43 -4.01 3.82
C PHE A 193 7.16 -3.21 2.73
N GLY A 194 6.41 -2.32 2.08
CA GLY A 194 6.88 -1.41 1.04
C GLY A 194 6.44 0.02 1.30
N HIS A 195 5.96 0.71 0.26
CA HIS A 195 5.38 2.08 0.28
C HIS A 195 6.31 3.25 0.64
N TRP A 196 7.30 2.99 1.48
CA TRP A 196 8.13 4.01 2.09
C TRP A 196 9.52 4.08 1.48
N SER A 197 9.59 4.34 0.16
CA SER A 197 10.85 4.54 -0.57
C SER A 197 11.82 5.55 0.08
N SER A 198 11.33 6.66 0.64
CA SER A 198 12.17 7.66 1.33
C SER A 198 12.81 7.16 2.63
N LEU A 199 12.42 5.98 3.13
CA LEU A 199 13.10 5.30 4.24
C LEU A 199 14.55 4.96 3.87
N GLY A 200 14.83 4.71 2.59
CA GLY A 200 16.19 4.48 2.08
C GLY A 200 16.93 3.41 2.86
N ASN A 201 18.14 3.73 3.36
CA ASN A 201 18.98 2.83 4.15
C ASN A 201 18.73 2.91 5.67
N TYR A 202 17.67 3.58 6.14
CA TYR A 202 17.39 3.69 7.58
C TYR A 202 17.21 2.32 8.24
N PRO A 203 17.86 2.02 9.39
CA PRO A 203 17.79 0.70 10.01
C PRO A 203 16.35 0.34 10.43
N THR A 204 16.01 -0.93 10.27
CA THR A 204 14.75 -1.52 10.75
C THR A 204 15.07 -2.60 11.77
N PRO A 205 14.13 -2.94 12.68
CA PRO A 205 14.24 -4.13 13.53
C PRO A 205 14.54 -5.40 12.71
N LYS A 206 15.19 -6.39 13.32
CA LYS A 206 15.63 -7.62 12.64
C LYS A 206 14.51 -8.38 11.94
N ASN A 207 13.29 -8.29 12.47
CA ASN A 207 12.09 -8.95 11.96
C ASN A 207 11.25 -8.04 11.03
N VAL A 208 11.74 -6.85 10.67
CA VAL A 208 11.04 -5.89 9.81
C VAL A 208 11.85 -5.67 8.53
N TYR A 209 11.29 -6.12 7.41
CA TYR A 209 11.93 -6.15 6.10
C TYR A 209 11.23 -5.15 5.16
N LYS A 210 11.95 -4.12 4.75
CA LYS A 210 11.49 -3.14 3.75
C LYS A 210 11.91 -3.55 2.34
N LEU A 211 10.98 -3.54 1.40
CA LEU A 211 11.23 -3.88 0.00
C LEU A 211 11.10 -2.69 -0.95
N ASP A 212 10.47 -1.60 -0.52
CA ASP A 212 10.37 -0.39 -1.35
C ASP A 212 11.69 0.39 -1.32
N THR A 213 12.52 0.12 -2.31
CA THR A 213 13.78 0.83 -2.58
C THR A 213 13.64 1.85 -3.72
N GLY A 214 12.42 2.34 -3.97
CA GLY A 214 12.17 3.49 -4.84
C GLY A 214 12.46 3.27 -6.33
N CYS A 215 12.17 2.08 -6.87
CA CYS A 215 12.41 1.75 -8.28
C CYS A 215 11.90 2.82 -9.27
N CYS A 216 10.68 3.32 -9.07
CA CYS A 216 10.07 4.35 -9.90
C CYS A 216 10.75 5.73 -9.79
N TRP A 217 11.56 5.94 -8.74
CA TRP A 217 12.27 7.19 -8.44
C TRP A 217 13.76 7.10 -8.79
N GLY A 218 14.14 6.17 -9.66
CA GLY A 218 15.54 5.93 -10.03
C GLY A 218 16.32 5.06 -9.04
N GLY A 219 15.63 4.49 -8.04
CA GLY A 219 16.18 3.48 -7.14
C GLY A 219 16.19 2.07 -7.75
N LYS A 220 15.89 1.06 -6.94
CA LYS A 220 15.94 -0.35 -7.34
C LYS A 220 14.62 -1.06 -7.12
N LEU A 221 14.36 -2.11 -7.88
CA LEU A 221 13.38 -3.13 -7.54
C LEU A 221 14.06 -4.16 -6.62
N THR A 222 13.49 -4.40 -5.45
CA THR A 222 14.08 -5.31 -4.44
C THR A 222 13.15 -6.49 -4.17
N ALA A 223 13.73 -7.69 -4.11
CA ALA A 223 13.06 -8.93 -3.74
C ALA A 223 13.79 -9.57 -2.55
N LEU A 224 13.05 -10.22 -1.67
CA LEU A 224 13.57 -10.98 -0.54
C LEU A 224 13.27 -12.47 -0.76
N LYS A 225 14.32 -13.30 -0.81
CA LYS A 225 14.18 -14.76 -0.75
C LYS A 225 14.02 -15.18 0.70
N TRP A 226 12.86 -15.74 1.04
CA TRP A 226 12.45 -15.94 2.42
C TRP A 226 13.28 -16.99 3.16
N GLU A 227 13.66 -18.08 2.48
CA GLU A 227 14.31 -19.25 3.09
C GLU A 227 15.68 -18.93 3.69
N ASN A 228 16.40 -17.98 3.08
CA ASN A 228 17.74 -17.59 3.49
C ASN A 228 17.90 -16.09 3.76
N LYS A 229 16.78 -15.35 3.78
CA LYS A 229 16.73 -13.89 3.96
C LYS A 229 17.65 -13.10 3.01
N LYS A 230 17.93 -13.65 1.83
CA LYS A 230 18.81 -12.99 0.85
C LYS A 230 18.02 -11.98 0.04
N PHE A 231 18.54 -10.75 -0.03
CA PHE A 231 18.01 -9.69 -0.88
C PHE A 231 18.59 -9.78 -2.29
N PHE A 232 17.73 -9.53 -3.27
CA PHE A 232 18.07 -9.38 -4.69
C PHE A 232 17.59 -8.02 -5.14
N THR A 233 18.39 -7.33 -5.94
CA THR A 233 18.05 -6.00 -6.45
C THR A 233 18.28 -5.91 -7.93
N GLN A 234 17.35 -5.28 -8.64
CA GLN A 234 17.48 -4.96 -10.05
C GLN A 234 17.37 -3.45 -10.23
N ASN A 235 18.37 -2.84 -10.85
CA ASN A 235 18.26 -1.45 -11.27
C ASN A 235 17.24 -1.36 -12.40
N LEU A 236 16.46 -0.28 -12.44
CA LEU A 236 15.67 0.03 -13.62
C LEU A 236 16.64 0.18 -14.81
N MET A 237 16.54 -0.66 -15.84
CA MET A 237 17.24 -0.38 -17.10
C MET A 237 16.60 0.90 -17.67
N LEU A 238 17.33 2.01 -17.52
CA LEU A 238 17.00 3.29 -18.13
C LEU A 238 17.00 3.11 -19.66
N CYS A 239 15.82 3.06 -20.27
CA CYS A 239 15.66 3.79 -21.53
C CYS A 239 15.45 5.25 -21.11
N LEU A 240 16.36 6.10 -21.57
CA LEU A 240 16.45 7.54 -21.35
C LEU A 240 15.07 8.22 -21.39
N ASP A 241 14.67 8.88 -20.28
CA ASP A 241 14.03 10.20 -20.27
C ASP A 241 13.75 10.63 -18.82
N ARG A 242 14.65 11.46 -18.28
CA ARG A 242 14.66 11.94 -16.88
C ARG A 242 13.70 13.11 -16.61
N GLN A 243 12.86 13.52 -17.54
CA GLN A 243 12.07 14.76 -17.40
C GLN A 243 10.68 14.63 -16.75
N LEU A 244 10.24 13.44 -16.31
CA LEU A 244 8.79 13.20 -16.08
C LEU A 244 8.35 12.95 -14.63
N ILE A 245 9.17 13.26 -13.63
CA ILE A 245 8.87 12.86 -12.23
C ILE A 245 8.60 14.06 -11.28
N GLU A 246 8.84 15.30 -11.68
CA GLU A 246 8.76 16.46 -10.77
C GLU A 246 7.35 16.99 -10.40
N ASN A 247 6.25 16.32 -10.77
CA ASN A 247 4.89 16.81 -10.45
C ASN A 247 3.94 15.72 -9.91
N TYR A 248 4.27 15.13 -8.75
CA TYR A 248 3.37 14.25 -7.98
C TYR A 248 3.48 14.47 -6.47
#